data_AF-A0A1D3MYU3-F1
#
_entry.id   AF-A0A1D3MYU3-F1
#
_cell.length_a   1.000
_cell.length_b   1.000
_cell.length_c   1.000
_cell.angle_alpha   90.00
_cell.angle_beta   90.00
_cell.angle_gamma   90.00
#
_symmetry.space_group_name_H-M   'P 1'
#
loop_
_entity.id
_entity.type
_entity.pdbx_description
1 polymer ?
#
loop_
_entity_poly.entity_id
_entity_poly.type
_entity_poly.pdbx_seq_one_letter_code
_entity_poly.pdbx_strand_id
1 'polypeptide(L)'
;MKKIGTMLLFSFLITGCTQTQPDSKVPKKEAISTSSNQVNVPSFFHLSVLKDVNWEEPPSFVDGKIPLKGIEGKIAMADTIVVAKKLNEIMWYFLDPEMPTGKLSIIALKQGSVTPTPVLYQQENSKQTWTTSNTIDSTTNELPLTMSLPSSGLWVLNIYVNEKYYDQFVITAE
;
A
#
# COMPACT_ATOMS: atom_id res chain seq x y z
N MET A 1 45.58 -50.43 -39.81
CA MET A 1 44.54 -49.52 -39.26
C MET A 1 43.18 -49.89 -39.87
N LYS A 2 42.11 -49.81 -39.07
CA LYS A 2 40.71 -50.27 -39.27
C LYS A 2 40.05 -49.70 -40.56
N LYS A 3 39.45 -50.53 -41.43
CA LYS A 3 38.03 -50.99 -41.56
C LYS A 3 37.01 -49.93 -42.03
N ILE A 4 36.41 -50.17 -43.21
CA ILE A 4 34.96 -50.22 -43.60
C ILE A 4 34.04 -49.16 -42.95
N GLY A 5 33.14 -48.44 -43.61
CA GLY A 5 32.53 -48.51 -44.95
C GLY A 5 31.12 -47.87 -44.90
N THR A 6 30.55 -47.61 -46.08
CA THR A 6 29.11 -47.59 -46.42
C THR A 6 28.22 -46.36 -46.08
N MET A 7 27.56 -45.86 -47.15
CA MET A 7 26.20 -45.26 -47.26
C MET A 7 25.91 -43.94 -46.52
N LEU A 8 25.03 -43.03 -46.96
CA LEU A 8 23.88 -43.08 -47.87
C LEU A 8 23.53 -41.63 -48.32
N LEU A 9 22.90 -41.54 -49.49
CA LEU A 9 22.26 -40.37 -50.11
C LEU A 9 21.30 -39.59 -49.17
N PHE A 10 21.19 -38.27 -49.32
CA PHE A 10 19.89 -37.58 -49.40
C PHE A 10 20.02 -36.19 -50.05
N SER A 11 19.44 -36.06 -51.24
CA SER A 11 19.09 -34.78 -51.86
C SER A 11 17.79 -34.27 -51.23
N PHE A 12 17.74 -33.00 -50.81
CA PHE A 12 16.50 -32.23 -50.80
C PHE A 12 16.78 -30.76 -51.12
N LEU A 13 16.36 -30.38 -52.32
CA LEU A 13 16.04 -29.03 -52.77
C LEU A 13 14.88 -28.51 -51.92
N ILE A 14 15.00 -27.37 -51.23
CA ILE A 14 13.90 -26.40 -51.17
C ILE A 14 14.43 -24.97 -50.88
N THR A 15 14.25 -24.14 -51.90
CA THR A 15 14.09 -22.68 -51.97
C THR A 15 13.87 -21.90 -50.66
N GLY A 16 14.50 -20.72 -50.58
CA GLY A 16 14.02 -19.61 -49.74
C GLY A 16 15.05 -18.59 -49.27
N CYS A 17 15.85 -17.99 -50.16
CA CYS A 17 16.54 -16.73 -49.82
C CYS A 17 15.53 -15.59 -49.85
N THR A 18 14.98 -15.22 -48.70
CA THR A 18 14.31 -13.92 -48.55
C THR A 18 15.33 -12.94 -48.00
N GLN A 19 15.58 -11.90 -48.79
CA GLN A 19 16.54 -10.83 -48.59
C GLN A 19 16.35 -10.14 -47.24
N THR A 20 17.45 -10.11 -46.49
CA THR A 20 17.62 -9.39 -45.23
C THR A 20 17.67 -7.88 -45.47
N GLN A 21 16.88 -7.11 -44.74
CA GLN A 21 17.16 -5.71 -44.40
C GLN A 21 16.75 -5.47 -42.93
N PRO A 22 17.36 -4.48 -42.27
CA PRO A 22 17.93 -4.66 -40.94
C PRO A 22 17.07 -4.04 -39.84
N ASP A 23 17.30 -4.57 -38.64
CA ASP A 23 17.17 -3.95 -37.33
C ASP A 23 16.38 -2.65 -37.20
N SER A 24 15.29 -2.74 -36.43
CA SER A 24 14.99 -1.71 -35.45
C SER A 24 14.62 -2.40 -34.13
N LYS A 25 15.64 -2.59 -33.30
CA LYS A 25 15.47 -2.88 -31.87
C LYS A 25 14.76 -1.70 -31.22
N VAL A 26 13.46 -1.85 -30.97
CA VAL A 26 12.81 -1.17 -29.85
C VAL A 26 12.66 -2.22 -28.75
N PRO A 27 13.31 -2.06 -27.58
CA PRO A 27 13.11 -2.96 -26.46
C PRO A 27 11.65 -2.91 -26.05
N LYS A 28 10.96 -4.05 -26.23
CA LYS A 28 9.63 -4.31 -25.71
C LYS A 28 9.73 -4.21 -24.19
N LYS A 29 9.35 -3.04 -23.64
CA LYS A 29 9.19 -2.87 -22.20
C LYS A 29 8.09 -3.85 -21.79
N GLU A 30 8.49 -4.97 -21.20
CA GLU A 30 7.59 -5.93 -20.59
C GLU A 30 6.79 -5.16 -19.55
N ALA A 31 5.54 -4.83 -19.92
CA ALA A 31 4.54 -4.46 -18.96
C ALA A 31 4.34 -5.71 -18.10
N ILE A 32 4.87 -5.67 -16.88
CA ILE A 32 4.51 -6.59 -15.82
C ILE A 32 2.99 -6.46 -15.67
N SER A 33 2.27 -7.38 -16.28
CA SER A 33 0.85 -7.57 -16.05
C SER A 33 0.70 -8.21 -14.68
N THR A 34 0.78 -7.41 -13.62
CA THR A 34 0.22 -7.79 -12.33
C THR A 34 -1.29 -7.87 -12.51
N SER A 35 -1.79 -9.08 -12.73
CA SER A 35 -3.17 -9.47 -12.44
C SER A 35 -3.40 -9.30 -10.93
N SER A 36 -3.66 -8.05 -10.53
CA SER A 36 -4.19 -7.72 -9.23
C SER A 36 -5.69 -7.95 -9.32
N ASN A 37 -6.22 -8.90 -8.53
CA ASN A 37 -7.64 -8.89 -8.19
C ASN A 37 -7.96 -7.45 -7.75
N GLN A 38 -8.75 -6.73 -8.56
CA GLN A 38 -8.94 -5.29 -8.40
C GLN A 38 -9.62 -5.01 -7.06
N VAL A 39 -8.80 -4.82 -6.02
CA VAL A 39 -9.17 -4.06 -4.85
C VAL A 39 -9.58 -2.70 -5.40
N ASN A 40 -10.80 -2.26 -5.14
CA ASN A 40 -11.30 -0.95 -5.54
C ASN A 40 -10.59 0.11 -4.68
N VAL A 41 -9.32 0.37 -5.01
CA VAL A 41 -8.45 1.34 -4.35
C VAL A 41 -8.90 2.75 -4.76
N PRO A 42 -8.98 3.71 -3.83
CA PRO A 42 -9.36 5.07 -4.16
C PRO A 42 -8.47 5.71 -5.24
N SER A 43 -9.07 6.46 -6.16
CA SER A 43 -8.37 7.07 -7.31
C SER A 43 -7.30 8.10 -6.92
N PHE A 44 -7.42 8.71 -5.74
CA PHE A 44 -6.45 9.66 -5.19
C PHE A 44 -5.21 8.98 -4.59
N PHE A 45 -5.21 7.65 -4.43
CA PHE A 45 -4.07 6.91 -3.92
C PHE A 45 -3.07 6.59 -5.03
N HIS A 46 -1.79 6.78 -4.74
CA HIS A 46 -0.71 6.37 -5.63
C HIS A 46 0.45 5.76 -4.83
N LEU A 47 1.05 4.68 -5.34
CA LEU A 47 2.13 3.94 -4.66
C LEU A 47 3.41 4.76 -4.41
N SER A 48 3.52 5.97 -4.96
CA SER A 48 4.64 6.88 -4.68
C SER A 48 4.77 7.25 -3.21
N VAL A 49 3.71 7.11 -2.40
CA VAL A 49 3.78 7.31 -0.94
C VAL A 49 4.79 6.38 -0.24
N LEU A 50 5.15 5.26 -0.90
CA LEU A 50 6.12 4.30 -0.38
C LEU A 50 7.59 4.72 -0.54
N LYS A 51 7.91 5.74 -1.37
CA LYS A 51 9.29 6.05 -1.77
C LYS A 51 10.20 6.38 -0.59
N ASP A 52 9.66 7.07 0.41
CA ASP A 52 10.42 7.64 1.53
C ASP A 52 9.91 7.12 2.90
N VAL A 53 9.23 5.97 2.92
CA VAL A 53 8.77 5.36 4.17
C VAL A 53 9.98 4.87 4.96
N ASN A 54 10.20 5.43 6.15
CA ASN A 54 11.03 4.79 7.17
C ASN A 54 10.22 3.64 7.79
N TRP A 55 10.64 2.39 7.57
CA TRP A 55 9.95 1.21 8.08
C TRP A 55 10.33 0.90 9.54
N GLU A 56 10.10 1.87 10.40
CA GLU A 56 10.30 1.79 11.83
C GLU A 56 9.10 2.43 12.51
N GLU A 57 8.64 1.83 13.60
CA GLU A 57 7.56 2.39 14.39
C GLU A 57 8.05 3.69 15.05
N PRO A 58 7.32 4.82 14.91
CA PRO A 58 7.75 6.08 15.49
C PRO A 58 7.78 5.96 17.01
N PRO A 59 8.69 6.68 17.68
CA PRO A 59 8.72 6.72 19.13
C PRO A 59 7.38 7.25 19.66
N SER A 60 6.92 6.68 20.75
CA SER A 60 5.77 7.22 21.46
C SER A 60 6.13 8.58 22.08
N PHE A 61 5.15 9.46 22.17
CA PHE A 61 5.26 10.76 22.83
C PHE A 61 4.07 10.96 23.76
N VAL A 62 4.09 12.05 24.55
CA VAL A 62 3.02 12.35 25.51
C VAL A 62 2.40 13.69 25.15
N ASP A 63 1.09 13.72 24.94
CA ASP A 63 0.30 14.95 24.90
C ASP A 63 -0.55 15.05 26.17
N GLY A 64 -0.27 16.06 26.99
CA GLY A 64 -0.81 16.19 28.34
C GLY A 64 -0.44 15.02 29.26
N LYS A 65 -1.31 14.00 29.32
CA LYS A 65 -1.13 12.76 30.12
C LYS A 65 -1.33 11.48 29.29
N ILE A 66 -1.57 11.62 27.99
CA ILE A 66 -1.97 10.54 27.11
C ILE A 66 -0.75 10.11 26.31
N PRO A 67 -0.32 8.83 26.40
CA PRO A 67 0.73 8.31 25.54
C PRO A 67 0.17 8.12 24.12
N LEU A 68 0.86 8.69 23.14
CA LEU A 68 0.45 8.75 21.75
C LEU A 68 1.54 8.18 20.84
N LYS A 69 1.11 7.71 19.68
CA LYS A 69 1.98 7.23 18.60
C LYS A 69 1.51 7.80 17.27
N GLY A 70 2.44 8.37 16.50
CA GLY A 70 2.14 9.06 15.25
C GLY A 70 3.09 10.23 15.03
N ILE A 71 2.55 11.38 14.66
CA ILE A 71 3.32 12.56 14.30
C ILE A 71 2.94 13.71 15.24
N GLU A 72 3.91 14.12 16.07
CA GLU A 72 3.75 15.22 17.02
C GLU A 72 3.25 16.50 16.34
N GLY A 73 2.27 17.17 16.97
CA GLY A 73 1.66 18.40 16.46
C GLY A 73 0.81 18.23 15.20
N LYS A 74 0.62 17.00 14.69
CA LYS A 74 -0.20 16.73 13.50
C LYS A 74 -1.33 15.75 13.79
N ILE A 75 -1.03 14.46 13.80
CA ILE A 75 -2.02 13.39 13.98
C ILE A 75 -1.37 12.19 14.65
N ALA A 76 -2.07 11.61 15.61
CA ALA A 76 -1.61 10.44 16.33
C ALA A 76 -2.77 9.55 16.76
N MET A 77 -2.44 8.34 17.20
CA MET A 77 -3.36 7.43 17.86
C MET A 77 -2.89 7.16 19.29
N ALA A 78 -3.81 6.76 20.16
CA ALA A 78 -3.45 6.25 21.48
C ALA A 78 -2.40 5.13 21.35
N ASP A 79 -1.35 5.20 22.15
CA ASP A 79 -0.29 4.19 22.18
C ASP A 79 -0.83 2.89 22.81
N THR A 80 -1.43 2.07 21.94
CA THR A 80 -2.09 0.82 22.30
C THR A 80 -1.60 -0.29 21.39
N ILE A 81 -1.64 -1.52 21.90
CA ILE A 81 -1.28 -2.70 21.12
C ILE A 81 -2.33 -2.95 20.04
N VAL A 82 -1.91 -2.97 18.78
CA VAL A 82 -2.77 -3.32 17.64
C VAL A 82 -2.64 -4.81 17.36
N VAL A 83 -3.69 -5.59 17.63
CA VAL A 83 -3.68 -7.03 17.37
C VAL A 83 -4.25 -7.32 15.97
N ALA A 84 -3.49 -8.05 15.15
CA ALA A 84 -3.92 -8.44 13.82
C ALA A 84 -5.20 -9.31 13.86
N LYS A 85 -6.04 -9.15 12.84
CA LYS A 85 -7.34 -9.84 12.65
C LYS A 85 -8.36 -9.62 13.77
N LYS A 86 -8.09 -8.70 14.70
CA LYS A 86 -9.05 -8.23 15.68
C LYS A 86 -9.56 -6.84 15.31
N LEU A 87 -10.77 -6.54 15.77
CA LEU A 87 -11.28 -5.18 15.78
C LEU A 87 -10.65 -4.48 16.98
N ASN A 88 -9.85 -3.45 16.71
CA ASN A 88 -9.22 -2.60 17.71
C ASN A 88 -9.92 -1.24 17.64
N GLU A 89 -10.66 -0.86 18.67
CA GLU A 89 -11.16 0.51 18.80
C GLU A 89 -10.06 1.37 19.42
N ILE A 90 -9.59 2.37 18.68
CA ILE A 90 -8.44 3.18 19.03
C ILE A 90 -8.85 4.65 18.94
N MET A 91 -8.53 5.43 19.97
CA MET A 91 -8.70 6.88 19.92
C MET A 91 -7.64 7.49 18.99
N TRP A 92 -8.10 8.22 17.98
CA TRP A 92 -7.27 9.08 17.14
C TRP A 92 -7.34 10.51 17.65
N TYR A 93 -6.21 11.20 17.65
CA TYR A 93 -6.04 12.57 18.09
C TYR A 93 -5.56 13.42 16.92
N PHE A 94 -6.27 14.52 16.66
CA PHE A 94 -5.94 15.49 15.62
C PHE A 94 -5.34 16.71 16.32
N LEU A 95 -4.01 16.75 16.34
CA LEU A 95 -3.21 17.70 17.14
C LEU A 95 -2.91 18.99 16.36
N ASP A 96 -3.13 18.97 15.05
CA ASP A 96 -2.93 20.09 14.15
C ASP A 96 -4.01 21.16 14.38
N PRO A 97 -3.67 22.37 14.87
CA PRO A 97 -4.65 23.44 15.04
C PRO A 97 -5.23 23.92 13.70
N GLU A 98 -4.58 23.59 12.58
CA GLU A 98 -5.00 23.91 11.22
C GLU A 98 -5.50 22.67 10.45
N MET A 99 -5.97 21.64 11.17
CA MET A 99 -6.45 20.40 10.57
C MET A 99 -7.44 20.66 9.41
N PRO A 100 -7.15 20.18 8.19
CA PRO A 100 -8.02 20.41 7.04
C PRO A 100 -9.43 19.86 7.27
N THR A 101 -10.44 20.55 6.75
CA THR A 101 -11.82 20.04 6.77
C THR A 101 -12.02 18.94 5.72
N GLY A 102 -12.54 17.79 6.13
CA GLY A 102 -12.85 16.70 5.20
C GLY A 102 -13.13 15.37 5.86
N LYS A 103 -13.47 14.37 5.04
CA LYS A 103 -13.50 12.98 5.50
C LYS A 103 -12.07 12.46 5.63
N LEU A 104 -11.83 11.66 6.67
CA LEU A 104 -10.55 11.00 6.91
C LEU A 104 -10.50 9.69 6.13
N SER A 105 -9.45 9.48 5.34
CA SER A 105 -9.16 8.18 4.73
C SER A 105 -7.85 7.61 5.25
N ILE A 106 -7.84 6.31 5.52
CA ILE A 106 -6.66 5.57 5.95
C ILE A 106 -6.44 4.41 4.97
N ILE A 107 -5.30 4.45 4.28
CA ILE A 107 -4.90 3.42 3.31
C ILE A 107 -3.63 2.76 3.83
N ALA A 108 -3.74 1.51 4.26
CA ALA A 108 -2.62 0.78 4.85
C ALA A 108 -1.87 -0.05 3.80
N LEU A 109 -0.54 -0.09 3.91
CA LEU A 109 0.31 -1.02 3.16
C LEU A 109 1.25 -1.75 4.11
N LYS A 110 1.37 -3.07 3.92
CA LYS A 110 2.32 -3.88 4.68
C LYS A 110 3.73 -3.68 4.14
N GLN A 111 4.74 -3.76 5.01
CA GLN A 111 6.13 -3.81 4.56
C GLN A 111 6.35 -4.88 3.49
N GLY A 112 6.98 -4.50 2.39
CA GLY A 112 7.23 -5.38 1.24
C GLY A 112 6.00 -5.67 0.36
N SER A 113 4.85 -5.05 0.63
CA SER A 113 3.62 -5.19 -0.17
C SER A 113 3.34 -3.95 -1.01
N VAL A 114 2.76 -4.17 -2.18
CA VAL A 114 2.19 -3.11 -3.04
C VAL A 114 0.65 -3.15 -3.07
N THR A 115 0.03 -3.96 -2.21
CA THR A 115 -1.42 -4.14 -2.14
C THR A 115 -2.01 -3.23 -1.05
N PRO A 116 -2.75 -2.16 -1.42
CA PRO A 116 -3.42 -1.30 -0.45
C PRO A 116 -4.56 -2.05 0.26
N THR A 117 -4.72 -1.78 1.55
CA THR A 117 -5.70 -2.45 2.41
C THR A 117 -6.56 -1.42 3.15
N PRO A 118 -7.91 -1.49 3.06
CA PRO A 118 -8.78 -0.68 3.89
C PRO A 118 -8.75 -1.24 5.31
N VAL A 119 -8.73 -0.37 6.32
CA VAL A 119 -8.58 -0.81 7.72
C VAL A 119 -9.74 -0.43 8.62
N LEU A 120 -10.57 0.54 8.22
CA LEU A 120 -11.65 1.09 9.03
C LEU A 120 -12.91 0.21 9.02
N TYR A 121 -13.41 -0.13 10.19
CA TYR A 121 -14.75 -0.69 10.39
C TYR A 121 -15.66 0.39 10.96
N GLN A 122 -16.83 0.59 10.34
CA GLN A 122 -17.79 1.61 10.75
C GLN A 122 -19.11 0.94 11.11
N GLN A 123 -19.81 1.47 12.12
CA GLN A 123 -21.00 0.83 12.71
C GLN A 123 -22.08 0.44 11.69
N GLU A 124 -22.20 1.16 10.58
CA GLU A 124 -23.19 0.90 9.53
C GLU A 124 -22.80 -0.29 8.62
N ASN A 125 -21.54 -0.72 8.63
CA ASN A 125 -20.98 -1.64 7.64
C ASN A 125 -20.21 -2.79 8.31
N SER A 126 -20.61 -4.04 8.07
CA SER A 126 -19.82 -5.23 8.45
C SER A 126 -18.54 -5.43 7.60
N LYS A 127 -18.11 -4.42 6.85
CA LYS A 127 -17.01 -4.47 5.89
C LYS A 127 -16.02 -3.35 6.16
N GLN A 128 -14.75 -3.63 5.85
CA GLN A 128 -13.70 -2.61 5.86
C GLN A 128 -13.97 -1.52 4.82
N THR A 129 -13.62 -0.30 5.19
CA THR A 129 -13.82 0.91 4.40
C THR A 129 -12.53 1.73 4.34
N TRP A 130 -12.39 2.55 3.31
CA TRP A 130 -11.23 3.44 3.13
C TRP A 130 -11.36 4.74 3.91
N THR A 131 -12.60 5.21 4.10
CA THR A 131 -12.91 6.59 4.46
C THR A 131 -14.03 6.63 5.51
N THR A 132 -13.89 7.49 6.52
CA THR A 132 -14.92 7.72 7.55
C THR A 132 -16.21 8.28 6.95
N SER A 133 -17.33 8.06 7.63
CA SER A 133 -18.65 8.62 7.27
C SER A 133 -18.73 10.09 7.67
N ASN A 134 -18.21 10.43 8.85
CA ASN A 134 -18.14 11.78 9.39
C ASN A 134 -17.00 12.61 8.77
N THR A 135 -17.20 13.92 8.80
CA THR A 135 -16.19 14.94 8.47
C THR A 135 -15.46 15.33 9.74
N ILE A 136 -14.16 15.55 9.63
CA ILE A 136 -13.31 16.17 10.66
C ILE A 136 -12.89 17.57 10.19
N ASP A 137 -12.50 18.41 11.13
CA ASP A 137 -11.95 19.76 10.91
C ASP A 137 -11.06 20.17 12.09
N SER A 138 -10.59 21.41 12.11
CA SER A 138 -9.75 21.99 13.17
C SER A 138 -10.41 22.05 14.55
N THR A 139 -11.70 21.77 14.68
CA THR A 139 -12.42 21.69 15.97
C THR A 139 -12.61 20.25 16.45
N THR A 140 -12.29 19.28 15.60
CA THR A 140 -12.32 17.86 15.95
C THR A 140 -11.01 17.49 16.60
N ASN A 141 -10.96 17.42 17.93
CA ASN A 141 -9.73 17.08 18.65
C ASN A 141 -9.42 15.58 18.65
N GLU A 142 -10.47 14.75 18.69
CA GLU A 142 -10.33 13.30 18.81
C GLU A 142 -11.50 12.55 18.17
N LEU A 143 -11.26 11.31 17.74
CA LEU A 143 -12.27 10.43 17.15
C LEU A 143 -11.94 8.96 17.43
N PRO A 144 -12.82 8.17 18.07
CA PRO A 144 -12.64 6.73 18.15
C PRO A 144 -12.83 6.09 16.78
N LEU A 145 -11.83 5.31 16.34
CA LEU A 145 -11.88 4.55 15.09
C LEU A 145 -11.67 3.06 15.37
N THR A 146 -12.57 2.23 14.85
CA THR A 146 -12.41 0.78 14.88
C THR A 146 -11.62 0.31 13.66
N MET A 147 -10.51 -0.38 13.91
CA MET A 147 -9.55 -0.80 12.88
C MET A 147 -9.21 -2.29 12.97
N SER A 148 -8.94 -2.91 11.83
CA SER A 148 -8.34 -4.25 11.77
C SER A 148 -7.30 -4.35 10.67
N LEU A 149 -6.14 -4.91 11.00
CA LEU A 149 -5.09 -5.26 10.06
C LEU A 149 -5.11 -6.78 9.80
N PRO A 150 -4.94 -7.26 8.55
CA PRO A 150 -5.15 -8.66 8.21
C PRO A 150 -4.04 -9.60 8.69
N SER A 151 -2.88 -9.08 9.07
CA SER A 151 -1.74 -9.87 9.52
C SER A 151 -0.77 -9.04 10.35
N SER A 152 0.02 -9.72 11.19
CA SER A 152 1.09 -9.10 11.97
C SER A 152 2.25 -8.57 11.11
N GLY A 153 3.03 -7.66 11.70
CA GLY A 153 4.20 -7.00 11.11
C GLY A 153 4.02 -5.48 11.00
N LEU A 154 4.95 -4.83 10.29
CA LEU A 154 4.93 -3.39 10.07
C LEU A 154 3.97 -2.98 8.95
N TRP A 155 3.20 -1.94 9.22
CA TRP A 155 2.23 -1.34 8.30
C TRP A 155 2.40 0.17 8.27
N VAL A 156 2.53 0.75 7.08
CA VAL A 156 2.40 2.20 6.92
C VAL A 156 0.91 2.56 6.80
N LEU A 157 0.47 3.53 7.58
CA LEU A 157 -0.85 4.14 7.49
C LEU A 157 -0.72 5.44 6.71
N ASN A 158 -1.21 5.46 5.47
CA ASN A 158 -1.25 6.68 4.66
C ASN A 158 -2.57 7.41 4.94
N ILE A 159 -2.46 8.64 5.41
CA ILE A 159 -3.57 9.43 5.92
C ILE A 159 -3.92 10.51 4.91
N TYR A 160 -5.20 10.60 4.58
CA TYR A 160 -5.74 11.58 3.67
C TYR A 160 -6.90 12.29 4.34
N VAL A 161 -7.04 13.59 4.04
CA VAL A 161 -8.19 14.38 4.46
C VAL A 161 -8.77 15.03 3.22
N ASN A 162 -10.06 14.81 2.98
CA ASN A 162 -10.74 15.25 1.76
C ASN A 162 -9.99 14.80 0.48
N GLU A 163 -9.60 13.52 0.44
CA GLU A 163 -8.88 12.89 -0.69
C GLU A 163 -7.47 13.46 -0.97
N LYS A 164 -6.97 14.38 -0.13
CA LYS A 164 -5.62 14.92 -0.23
C LYS A 164 -4.71 14.27 0.80
N TYR A 165 -3.51 13.89 0.36
CA TYR A 165 -2.49 13.34 1.26
C TYR A 165 -2.20 14.34 2.38
N TYR A 166 -2.29 13.88 3.63
CA TYR A 166 -2.04 14.68 4.82
C TYR A 166 -0.69 14.32 5.45
N ASP A 167 -0.50 13.03 5.75
CA ASP A 167 0.77 12.49 6.23
C ASP A 167 0.76 10.95 6.25
N GLN A 168 1.83 10.32 6.76
CA GLN A 168 1.90 8.89 7.00
C GLN A 168 2.80 8.53 8.19
N PHE A 169 2.46 7.45 8.89
CA PHE A 169 3.37 6.85 9.88
C PHE A 169 3.22 5.33 9.90
N VAL A 170 4.25 4.64 10.42
CA VAL A 170 4.28 3.19 10.53
C VAL A 170 3.75 2.75 11.90
N ILE A 171 3.06 1.62 11.95
CA ILE A 171 2.66 0.94 13.19
C ILE A 171 3.03 -0.54 13.11
N THR A 172 3.15 -1.16 14.28
CA THR A 172 3.30 -2.62 14.40
C THR A 172 1.95 -3.25 14.71
N ALA A 173 1.61 -4.31 13.99
CA ALA A 173 0.51 -5.21 14.35
C ALA A 173 1.07 -6.52 14.92
N GLU A 174 0.55 -6.95 16.06
CA GLU A 174 0.90 -8.22 16.73
C GLU A 174 0.10 -9.43 16.22
#